data_AF-A0A843WNE1-F1
#
_entry.id   AF-A0A843WNE1-F1
#
_cell.length_a   1.000
_cell.length_b   1.000
_cell.length_c   1.000
_cell.angle_alpha   90.00
_cell.angle_beta   90.00
_cell.angle_gamma   90.00
#
_symmetry.space_group_name_H-M   'P 1'
#
loop_
_entity.id
_entity.type
_entity.pdbx_description
1 polymer ?
#
loop_
_entity_poly.entity_id
_entity_poly.type
_entity_poly.pdbx_seq_one_letter_code
_entity_poly.pdbx_strand_id
1 'polypeptide(L)'
;MLVQITEPLYEVLRVVDGDRRSSIGFVYAKLEAAKKKICEVSPQYAHLVLDVVDDRWDRQMSRDLHKAAYYLHPAYHYTHKLAYEDDLTATFTRVVERLSRSHVQAANAIDEASIG
;
A
#
# COMPACT_ATOMS: atom_id res chain seq x y z
N MET A 1 -13.38 20.67 -9.94
CA MET A 1 -11.92 20.63 -9.70
C MET A 1 -11.58 20.21 -8.27
N LEU A 2 -11.77 21.04 -7.23
CA LEU A 2 -11.42 20.66 -5.84
C LEU A 2 -12.13 19.38 -5.35
N VAL A 3 -13.45 19.28 -5.53
CA VAL A 3 -14.23 18.10 -5.13
C VAL A 3 -13.69 16.81 -5.78
N GLN A 4 -13.30 16.86 -7.05
CA GLN A 4 -12.79 15.71 -7.81
C GLN A 4 -11.40 15.27 -7.33
N ILE A 5 -10.61 16.17 -6.76
CA ILE A 5 -9.30 15.88 -6.15
C ILE A 5 -9.48 15.30 -4.74
N THR A 6 -10.41 15.85 -3.96
CA THR A 6 -10.60 15.46 -2.55
C THR A 6 -11.41 14.18 -2.38
N GLU A 7 -12.35 13.88 -3.28
CA GLU A 7 -13.20 12.69 -3.21
C GLU A 7 -12.38 11.38 -3.18
N PRO A 8 -11.39 11.14 -4.05
CA PRO A 8 -10.55 9.94 -3.98
C PRO A 8 -9.81 9.80 -2.65
N LEU A 9 -9.32 10.91 -2.07
CA LEU A 9 -8.65 10.88 -0.77
C LEU A 9 -9.62 10.57 0.36
N TYR A 10 -10.84 11.09 0.29
CA TYR A 10 -11.89 10.79 1.26
C TYR A 10 -12.27 9.29 1.24
N GLU A 11 -12.31 8.66 0.07
CA GLU A 11 -12.52 7.20 -0.02
C GLU A 11 -11.42 6.41 0.70
N VAL A 12 -10.16 6.84 0.60
CA VAL A 12 -9.05 6.23 1.35
C VAL A 12 -9.26 6.39 2.85
N LEU A 13 -9.59 7.60 3.31
CA LEU A 13 -9.83 7.88 4.72
C LEU A 13 -10.98 7.03 5.29
N ARG A 14 -12.06 6.84 4.53
CA ARG A 14 -13.16 5.95 4.93
C ARG A 14 -12.74 4.50 5.11
N VAL A 15 -11.74 4.03 4.36
CA VAL A 15 -11.19 2.68 4.53
C VAL A 15 -10.32 2.61 5.79
N VAL A 16 -9.55 3.65 6.08
CA VAL A 16 -8.73 3.74 7.29
C VAL A 16 -9.61 3.79 8.56
N ASP A 17 -10.68 4.58 8.55
CA ASP A 17 -11.63 4.74 9.67
C ASP A 17 -12.60 3.55 9.85
N GLY A 18 -12.54 2.54 8.99
CA GLY A 18 -13.47 1.40 9.03
C GLY A 18 -13.19 0.44 10.19
N ASP A 19 -13.83 0.65 11.35
CA ASP A 19 -13.64 -0.10 12.61
C ASP A 19 -13.79 -1.64 12.55
N ARG A 20 -14.33 -2.22 11.48
CA ARG A 20 -14.82 -3.62 11.48
C ARG A 20 -13.86 -4.67 10.89
N ARG A 21 -12.88 -4.30 10.06
CA ARG A 21 -11.91 -5.24 9.45
C ARG A 21 -10.56 -4.55 9.29
N SER A 22 -9.47 -5.31 9.44
CA SER A 22 -8.12 -4.81 9.20
C SER A 22 -8.03 -4.18 7.81
N SER A 23 -7.91 -2.86 7.76
CA SER A 23 -7.86 -2.07 6.53
C SER A 23 -6.47 -2.04 5.89
N ILE A 24 -5.44 -2.45 6.64
CA ILE A 24 -4.02 -2.28 6.29
C ILE A 24 -3.65 -2.86 4.90
N GLY A 25 -4.24 -3.99 4.50
CA GLY A 25 -4.02 -4.61 3.18
C GLY A 25 -4.72 -3.90 2.02
N PHE A 26 -5.68 -3.02 2.30
CA PHE A 26 -6.43 -2.25 1.30
C PHE A 26 -5.94 -0.82 1.16
N VAL A 27 -5.42 -0.22 2.23
CA VAL A 27 -5.08 1.22 2.27
C VAL A 27 -4.07 1.58 1.18
N TYR A 28 -3.01 0.77 1.00
CA TYR A 28 -2.03 1.02 -0.06
C TYR A 28 -2.66 1.01 -1.45
N ALA A 29 -3.43 -0.03 -1.78
CA ALA A 29 -4.12 -0.16 -3.06
C ALA A 29 -5.07 1.02 -3.33
N LYS A 30 -5.82 1.42 -2.31
CA LYS A 30 -6.77 2.54 -2.39
C LYS A 30 -6.06 3.88 -2.56
N LEU A 31 -4.94 4.07 -1.87
CA LEU A 31 -4.14 5.27 -2.01
C LEU A 31 -3.56 5.38 -3.43
N GLU A 32 -2.96 4.31 -3.96
CA GLU A 32 -2.44 4.31 -5.33
C GLU A 32 -3.53 4.56 -6.38
N ALA A 33 -4.72 3.97 -6.19
CA ALA A 33 -5.88 4.26 -7.04
C ALA A 33 -6.34 5.73 -6.94
N ALA A 34 -6.33 6.30 -5.73
CA ALA A 34 -6.68 7.70 -5.50
C ALA A 34 -5.67 8.65 -6.19
N LYS A 35 -4.36 8.37 -6.05
CA LYS A 35 -3.31 9.14 -6.73
C LYS A 35 -3.48 9.14 -8.24
N LYS A 36 -3.74 7.97 -8.83
CA LYS A 36 -4.02 7.84 -10.27
C LYS A 36 -5.23 8.66 -10.70
N LYS A 37 -6.34 8.58 -9.96
CA LYS A 37 -7.55 9.37 -10.24
C LYS A 37 -7.31 10.87 -10.15
N ILE A 38 -6.48 11.33 -9.19
CA ILE A 38 -6.08 12.75 -9.08
C ILE A 38 -5.30 13.19 -10.31
N CYS A 39 -4.34 12.38 -10.79
CA CYS A 39 -3.61 12.65 -12.03
C CYS A 39 -4.54 12.78 -13.24
N GLU A 40 -5.57 11.94 -13.33
CA GLU A 40 -6.53 11.96 -14.44
C GLU A 40 -7.43 13.21 -14.42
N VAL A 41 -7.94 13.61 -13.25
CA VAL A 41 -8.90 14.73 -13.13
C VAL A 41 -8.22 16.10 -13.06
N SER A 42 -6.96 16.17 -12.63
CA SER A 42 -6.24 17.43 -12.51
C SER A 42 -4.73 17.29 -12.81
N PRO A 43 -4.34 16.93 -14.05
CA PRO A 43 -2.94 16.70 -14.41
C PRO A 43 -2.01 17.88 -14.07
N GLN A 44 -2.49 19.11 -14.25
CA GLN A 44 -1.71 20.33 -14.03
C GLN A 44 -1.37 20.56 -12.54
N TYR A 45 -2.25 20.15 -11.63
CA TYR A 45 -2.10 20.38 -10.19
C TYR A 45 -1.82 19.10 -9.40
N ALA A 46 -1.81 17.93 -10.05
CA ALA A 46 -1.63 16.65 -9.39
C ALA A 46 -0.34 16.62 -8.57
N HIS A 47 0.78 17.11 -9.10
CA HIS A 47 2.06 17.12 -8.39
C HIS A 47 1.98 17.78 -7.00
N LEU A 48 1.36 18.98 -6.89
CA LEU A 48 1.22 19.69 -5.62
C LEU A 48 0.45 18.87 -4.57
N VAL A 49 -0.56 18.12 -5.02
CA VAL A 49 -1.40 17.30 -4.13
C VAL A 49 -0.67 16.02 -3.76
N LEU A 50 -0.04 15.36 -4.74
CA LEU A 50 0.68 14.10 -4.55
C LEU A 50 1.88 14.27 -3.63
N ASP A 51 2.64 15.36 -3.77
CA ASP A 51 3.79 15.65 -2.91
C ASP A 51 3.37 15.74 -1.42
N VAL A 52 2.23 16.39 -1.15
CA VAL A 52 1.67 16.49 0.21
C VAL A 52 1.18 15.13 0.72
N VAL A 53 0.58 14.32 -0.15
CA VAL A 53 0.09 12.98 0.19
C VAL A 53 1.26 12.05 0.50
N ASP A 54 2.30 12.06 -0.33
CA ASP A 54 3.49 11.21 -0.17
C ASP A 54 4.29 11.60 1.07
N ASP A 55 4.49 12.90 1.32
CA ASP A 55 5.13 13.39 2.54
C ASP A 55 4.39 12.93 3.81
N ARG A 56 3.06 13.02 3.81
CA ARG A 56 2.24 12.56 4.94
C ARG A 56 2.28 11.05 5.08
N TRP A 57 2.19 10.33 3.96
CA TRP A 57 2.25 8.88 3.93
C TRP A 57 3.55 8.39 4.54
N ASP A 58 4.70 8.91 4.10
CA ASP A 58 6.02 8.49 4.58
C ASP A 58 6.25 8.86 6.07
N ARG A 59 5.66 9.96 6.55
CA ARG A 59 5.81 10.42 7.95
C ARG A 59 4.88 9.71 8.94
N GLN A 60 3.63 9.46 8.54
CA GLN A 60 2.56 9.05 9.48
C GLN A 60 2.14 7.60 9.33
N MET A 61 2.36 7.00 8.15
CA MET A 61 1.96 5.63 7.85
C MET A 61 3.22 4.83 7.51
N SER A 62 3.45 3.68 8.16
CA SER A 62 4.59 2.84 7.78
C SER A 62 4.38 2.30 6.36
N ARG A 63 4.94 2.98 5.35
CA ARG A 63 4.76 2.65 3.93
C ARG A 63 5.08 1.19 3.65
N ASP A 64 6.21 0.73 4.17
CA ASP A 64 6.69 -0.63 3.96
C ASP A 64 5.72 -1.66 4.54
N LEU A 65 5.15 -1.39 5.73
CA LEU A 65 4.18 -2.30 6.34
C LEU A 65 2.87 -2.39 5.52
N HIS A 66 2.40 -1.27 4.99
CA HIS A 66 1.21 -1.25 4.13
C HIS A 66 1.46 -1.90 2.77
N LYS A 67 2.66 -1.72 2.19
CA LYS A 67 3.10 -2.44 0.97
C LYS A 67 3.17 -3.94 1.21
N ALA A 68 3.76 -4.38 2.32
CA ALA A 68 3.81 -5.79 2.70
C ALA A 68 2.41 -6.36 2.94
N ALA A 69 1.52 -5.61 3.58
CA ALA A 69 0.12 -6.02 3.76
C ALA A 69 -0.65 -6.12 2.44
N TYR A 70 -0.39 -5.21 1.50
CA TYR A 70 -0.94 -5.27 0.15
C TYR A 70 -0.42 -6.50 -0.62
N TYR A 71 0.88 -6.77 -0.52
CA TYR A 71 1.51 -7.96 -1.10
C TYR A 71 0.86 -9.25 -0.59
N LEU A 72 0.55 -9.35 0.71
CA LEU A 72 -0.07 -10.52 1.32
C LEU A 72 -1.59 -10.64 1.06
N HIS A 73 -2.22 -9.62 0.49
CA HIS A 73 -3.67 -9.61 0.35
C HIS A 73 -4.11 -10.50 -0.84
N PRO A 74 -4.81 -11.64 -0.65
CA PRO A 74 -5.02 -12.62 -1.72
C PRO A 74 -5.76 -12.05 -2.94
N ALA A 75 -6.74 -11.17 -2.70
CA ALA A 75 -7.50 -10.56 -3.79
C ALA A 75 -6.64 -9.65 -4.68
N TYR A 76 -5.47 -9.20 -4.21
CA TYR A 76 -4.54 -8.35 -4.96
C TYR A 76 -3.32 -9.13 -5.44
N HIS A 77 -2.72 -9.96 -4.56
CA HIS A 77 -1.53 -10.75 -4.85
C HIS A 77 -1.65 -11.52 -6.16
N TYR A 78 -2.71 -12.32 -6.31
CA TYR A 78 -2.91 -13.16 -7.49
C TYR A 78 -3.42 -12.38 -8.70
N THR A 79 -4.32 -11.42 -8.48
CA THR A 79 -4.97 -10.70 -9.59
C THR A 79 -4.02 -9.70 -10.26
N HIS A 80 -3.17 -9.05 -9.47
CA HIS A 80 -2.17 -8.08 -9.94
C HIS A 80 -0.79 -8.72 -10.13
N LYS A 81 -0.66 -10.02 -9.84
CA LYS A 81 0.59 -10.80 -9.96
C LYS A 81 1.76 -10.14 -9.21
N LEU A 82 1.51 -9.72 -7.98
CA LEU A 82 2.44 -8.90 -7.18
C LEU A 82 3.77 -9.62 -6.87
N ALA A 83 3.82 -10.95 -6.99
CA ALA A 83 5.04 -11.73 -6.85
C ALA A 83 6.15 -11.34 -7.85
N TYR A 84 5.79 -10.75 -9.00
CA TYR A 84 6.75 -10.29 -10.02
C TYR A 84 7.09 -8.80 -9.91
N GLU A 85 6.58 -8.10 -8.88
CA GLU A 85 6.89 -6.69 -8.64
C GLU A 85 8.08 -6.59 -7.66
N ASP A 86 9.28 -6.38 -8.20
CA ASP A 86 10.54 -6.40 -7.43
C ASP A 86 10.51 -5.50 -6.18
N ASP A 87 9.96 -4.28 -6.30
CA ASP A 87 9.84 -3.35 -5.16
C ASP A 87 8.94 -3.90 -4.05
N LEU A 88 7.83 -4.55 -4.40
CA LEU A 88 6.89 -5.11 -3.43
C LEU A 88 7.47 -6.36 -2.76
N THR A 89 8.08 -7.25 -3.53
CA THR A 89 8.76 -8.44 -3.00
C THR A 89 9.92 -8.05 -2.07
N ALA A 90 10.76 -7.10 -2.48
CA ALA A 90 11.86 -6.60 -1.64
C ALA A 90 11.36 -5.91 -0.37
N THR A 91 10.27 -5.13 -0.48
CA THR A 91 9.66 -4.47 0.68
C THR A 91 9.06 -5.49 1.64
N PHE A 92 8.37 -6.52 1.13
CA PHE A 92 7.83 -7.60 1.94
C PHE A 92 8.93 -8.33 2.72
N THR A 93 10.00 -8.76 2.03
CA THR A 93 11.17 -9.40 2.64
C THR A 93 11.75 -8.55 3.77
N ARG A 94 12.01 -7.26 3.52
CA ARG A 94 12.56 -6.33 4.53
C ARG A 94 11.65 -6.21 5.76
N VAL A 95 10.33 -6.17 5.56
CA VAL A 95 9.37 -6.10 6.67
C VAL A 95 9.39 -7.38 7.49
N VAL A 96 9.39 -8.55 6.85
CA VAL A 96 9.45 -9.84 7.53
C VAL A 96 10.75 -10.00 8.31
N GLU A 97 11.89 -9.67 7.71
CA GLU A 97 13.20 -9.68 8.39
C GLU A 97 13.22 -8.78 9.62
N ARG A 98 12.67 -7.57 9.52
CA ARG A 98 12.62 -6.61 10.64
C ARG A 98 11.70 -7.07 11.78
N LEU A 99 10.60 -7.74 11.46
CA LEU A 99 9.59 -8.15 12.45
C LEU A 99 9.85 -9.54 13.06
N SER A 100 10.66 -10.36 12.39
CA SER A 100 10.98 -11.72 12.85
C SER A 100 11.97 -11.72 14.01
N ARG A 101 11.87 -12.73 14.88
CA ARG A 101 12.80 -12.89 16.01
C ARG A 101 14.13 -13.53 15.62
N SER A 102 14.18 -14.18 14.45
CA SER A 102 15.39 -14.80 13.91
C SER A 102 15.36 -14.86 12.39
N HIS A 103 16.54 -14.96 11.78
CA HIS A 103 16.69 -15.12 10.32
C HIS A 103 16.03 -16.40 9.79
N VAL A 104 16.03 -17.49 10.58
CA VAL A 104 15.37 -18.75 10.20
C VAL A 104 13.86 -18.59 10.13
N GLN A 105 13.27 -17.88 11.11
CA GLN A 105 11.85 -17.60 11.10
C GLN A 105 11.46 -16.70 9.91
N ALA A 106 12.30 -15.71 9.61
CA ALA A 106 12.09 -14.82 8.47
C ALA A 106 12.12 -15.60 7.14
N ALA A 107 13.15 -16.44 6.94
CA ALA A 107 13.30 -17.25 5.74
C ALA A 107 12.08 -18.16 5.51
N ASN A 108 11.64 -18.89 6.55
CA ASN A 108 10.48 -19.77 6.44
C ASN A 108 9.20 -19.00 6.07
N ALA A 109 8.98 -17.80 6.65
CA ALA A 109 7.81 -16.99 6.36
C ALA A 109 7.84 -16.40 4.94
N ILE A 110 9.03 -16.04 4.43
CA ILE A 110 9.22 -15.57 3.05
C ILE A 110 8.93 -16.70 2.06
N ASP A 111 9.46 -17.90 2.33
CA ASP A 111 9.24 -19.07 1.49
C ASP A 111 7.75 -19.41 1.42
N GLU A 112 7.05 -19.46 2.56
CA GLU A 112 5.60 -19.73 2.60
C GLU A 112 4.80 -18.74 1.75
N ALA A 113 5.12 -17.44 1.83
CA ALA A 113 4.43 -16.40 1.07
C ALA A 113 4.75 -16.41 -0.43
N SER A 114 5.85 -17.05 -0.85
CA SER A 114 6.31 -17.09 -2.25
C SER A 114 5.78 -18.31 -3.02
N ILE A 115 5.26 -19.32 -2.31
CA ILE A 115 4.77 -20.60 -2.88
C ILE A 115 3.24 -20.56 -3.14
N GLY A 116 2.56 -19.57 -2.55
CA GLY A 116 1.11 -19.39 -2.60
C GLY A 116 0.55 -19.04 -3.97
#